data_AF-A0A7K0XLK5-F1
#
_entry.id   AF-A0A7K0XLK5-F1
#
_cell.length_a   1.000
_cell.length_b   1.000
_cell.length_c   1.000
_cell.angle_alpha   90.00
_cell.angle_beta   90.00
_cell.angle_gamma   90.00
#
_symmetry.space_group_name_H-M   'P 1'
#
loop_
_entity.id
_entity.type
_entity.pdbx_description
1 polymer ?
#
loop_
_entity_poly.entity_id
_entity_poly.type
_entity_poly.pdbx_seq_one_letter_code
_entity_poly.pdbx_strand_id
1 'polypeptide(L)' 'GIEAGKKFVEALKLHSHVANIGDVRSLVIHPASTTHSQLSPAEQLTAGVTPGLIRLSVGIENIEDIKADITDGFAAAK' A
#
# COMPACT_ATOMS: atom_id res chain seq x y z
N GLY A 1 0.71 2.02 -11.21
CA GLY A 1 0.69 0.70 -11.88
C GLY A 1 1.45 -0.31 -11.05
N ILE A 2 1.43 -1.60 -11.41
CA ILE A 2 1.86 -2.70 -10.51
C ILE A 2 3.26 -2.46 -9.94
N GLU A 3 4.24 -2.17 -10.81
CA GLU A 3 5.63 -2.01 -10.40
C GLU A 3 5.84 -0.79 -9.50
N ALA A 4 5.20 0.35 -9.84
CA ALA A 4 5.24 1.53 -8.98
C ALA A 4 4.56 1.28 -7.62
N GLY A 5 3.47 0.50 -7.60
CA GLY A 5 2.77 0.13 -6.37
C GLY A 5 3.62 -0.74 -5.45
N LYS A 6 4.33 -1.74 -6.00
CA LYS A 6 5.29 -2.55 -5.25
C LYS A 6 6.43 -1.70 -4.68
N LYS A 7 7.07 -0.89 -5.52
CA LYS A 7 8.17 0.01 -5.10
C LYS A 7 7.74 0.98 -3.99
N PHE A 8 6.54 1.54 -4.09
CA PHE A 8 5.98 2.41 -3.05
C PHE A 8 5.92 1.67 -1.71
N VAL A 9 5.33 0.48 -1.68
CA VAL A 9 5.15 -0.32 -0.46
C VAL A 9 6.49 -0.78 0.12
N GLU A 10 7.41 -1.24 -0.72
CA GLU A 10 8.74 -1.70 -0.32
C GLU A 10 9.64 -0.60 0.25
N ALA A 11 9.39 0.67 -0.13
CA ALA A 11 10.15 1.82 0.35
C ALA A 11 9.69 2.35 1.71
N LEU A 12 8.48 1.99 2.16
CA LEU A 12 7.96 2.44 3.44
C LEU A 12 8.72 1.77 4.60
N LYS A 13 9.05 2.56 5.61
CA LYS A 13 9.77 2.14 6.83
C LYS A 13 8.89 2.21 8.06
N LEU A 14 7.90 3.10 8.07
CA LEU A 14 6.92 3.23 9.14
C LEU A 14 5.73 2.28 8.92
N HIS A 15 5.11 2.32 7.74
CA HIS A 15 3.96 1.46 7.45
C HIS A 15 4.40 0.00 7.29
N SER A 16 3.81 -0.88 8.11
CA SER A 16 4.07 -2.33 8.02
C SER A 16 3.26 -2.97 6.90
N HIS A 17 3.90 -3.84 6.09
CA HIS A 17 3.25 -4.54 5.00
C HIS A 17 2.42 -5.74 5.49
N VAL A 18 1.21 -5.50 6.00
CA VAL A 18 0.33 -6.54 6.55
C VAL A 18 -1.12 -6.29 6.15
N ALA A 19 -1.88 -7.37 5.93
CA ALA A 19 -3.24 -7.32 5.38
C ALA A 19 -4.36 -6.99 6.40
N ASN A 20 -4.09 -6.96 7.71
CA ASN A 20 -5.09 -6.59 8.71
C ASN A 20 -5.41 -5.07 8.69
N ILE A 21 -6.39 -4.65 9.49
CA ILE A 21 -6.88 -3.25 9.59
C ILE A 21 -7.15 -2.95 11.07
N GLY A 22 -6.98 -1.68 11.48
CA GLY A 22 -7.37 -1.20 12.81
C GLY A 22 -6.35 -1.52 13.92
N ASP A 23 -5.10 -1.78 13.56
CA ASP A 23 -3.98 -1.84 14.49
C ASP A 23 -3.59 -0.42 14.94
N VAL A 24 -2.92 -0.30 16.09
CA VAL A 24 -2.31 0.97 16.53
C VAL A 24 -1.16 1.40 15.60
N ARG A 25 -0.57 0.44 14.88
CA ARG A 25 0.46 0.68 13.87
C ARG A 25 -0.16 0.96 12.50
N SER A 26 0.49 1.85 11.76
CA SER A 26 0.19 2.12 10.36
C SER A 26 0.54 0.91 9.49
N LEU A 27 -0.38 0.51 8.60
CA LEU A 27 -0.26 -0.65 7.72
C LEU A 27 -0.48 -0.24 6.27
N VAL A 28 0.18 -0.96 5.36
CA VAL A 28 0.08 -0.75 3.92
C VAL A 28 -0.07 -2.08 3.19
N ILE A 29 -0.86 -2.11 2.11
CA ILE A 29 -0.78 -3.17 1.10
C ILE A 29 -0.98 -2.59 -0.30
N HIS A 30 -0.45 -3.27 -1.31
CA HIS A 30 -0.81 -3.09 -2.71
C HIS A 30 -1.69 -4.29 -3.15
N PRO A 31 -3.05 -4.16 -3.16
CA PRO A 31 -3.94 -5.30 -3.29
C PRO A 31 -3.73 -6.12 -4.56
N ALA A 32 -3.43 -5.45 -5.69
CA ALA A 32 -3.24 -6.11 -6.98
C ALA A 32 -2.05 -7.09 -6.98
N SER A 33 -1.01 -6.86 -6.17
CA SER A 33 0.13 -7.79 -6.02
C SER A 33 0.14 -8.58 -4.71
N THR A 34 -0.92 -8.49 -3.89
CA THR A 34 -0.98 -9.17 -2.59
C THR A 34 -2.32 -9.87 -2.41
N THR A 35 -3.26 -9.27 -1.68
CA THR A 35 -4.54 -9.87 -1.27
C THR A 35 -5.41 -10.32 -2.43
N HIS A 36 -5.28 -9.71 -3.61
CA HIS A 36 -6.04 -10.03 -4.82
C HIS A 36 -5.16 -10.60 -5.93
N SER A 37 -3.92 -11.00 -5.62
CA SER A 37 -2.94 -11.50 -6.61
C SER A 37 -3.36 -12.78 -7.32
N GLN A 38 -4.30 -13.54 -6.75
CA GLN A 38 -4.84 -14.76 -7.36
C GLN A 38 -5.91 -14.49 -8.42
N LEU A 39 -6.48 -13.28 -8.46
CA LEU A 39 -7.47 -12.89 -9.46
C LEU A 39 -6.79 -12.47 -10.76
N SER A 40 -7.45 -12.74 -11.89
CA SER A 40 -7.03 -12.18 -13.18
C SER A 40 -7.15 -10.65 -13.18
N PRO A 41 -6.43 -9.92 -14.06
CA PRO A 41 -6.52 -8.46 -14.15
C PRO A 41 -7.96 -7.95 -14.35
N ALA A 42 -8.79 -8.67 -15.11
CA ALA A 42 -10.19 -8.29 -15.34
C ALA A 42 -11.05 -8.48 -14.08
N GLU A 43 -10.83 -9.56 -13.32
CA GLU A 43 -11.51 -9.81 -12.04
C GLU A 43 -11.08 -8.79 -10.98
N GLN A 44 -9.79 -8.44 -10.92
CA GLN A 44 -9.28 -7.37 -10.04
C GLN A 44 -10.00 -6.05 -10.32
N LEU A 45 -10.08 -5.64 -11.59
CA LEU A 45 -10.77 -4.41 -11.98
C LEU A 45 -12.26 -4.45 -11.63
N THR A 46 -12.91 -5.59 -11.82
CA THR A 46 -14.33 -5.79 -11.46
C THR A 46 -14.55 -5.70 -9.95
N ALA A 47 -13.57 -6.13 -9.15
CA ALA A 47 -13.56 -5.99 -7.70
C ALA A 47 -13.13 -4.59 -7.21
N GLY A 48 -12.92 -3.62 -8.11
CA GLY A 48 -12.47 -2.26 -7.78
C GLY A 48 -10.98 -2.14 -7.48
N VAL A 49 -10.20 -3.17 -7.74
CA VAL A 49 -8.74 -3.19 -7.56
C VAL A 49 -8.06 -2.75 -8.83
N THR A 50 -7.58 -1.51 -8.87
CA THR A 50 -6.76 -1.02 -9.98
C THR A 50 -5.29 -1.42 -9.81
N PRO A 51 -4.51 -1.53 -10.90
CA PRO A 51 -3.09 -1.91 -10.83
C PRO A 51 -2.20 -0.98 -10.01
N GLY A 52 -2.67 0.20 -9.59
CA GLY A 52 -1.91 1.14 -8.77
C GLY A 52 -2.56 1.43 -7.43
N LEU A 53 -3.60 0.68 -7.05
CA LEU A 53 -4.33 0.91 -5.81
C LEU A 53 -3.42 0.61 -4.62
N ILE A 54 -3.24 1.60 -3.74
CA ILE A 54 -2.62 1.42 -2.43
C ILE A 54 -3.73 1.50 -1.38
N ARG A 55 -3.71 0.57 -0.43
CA ARG A 55 -4.58 0.63 0.76
C ARG A 55 -3.73 0.93 1.98
N LEU A 56 -4.06 2.00 2.68
CA LEU A 56 -3.45 2.38 3.95
C LEU A 56 -4.46 2.14 5.09
N SER A 57 -3.98 1.54 6.19
CA SER A 57 -4.65 1.58 7.49
C SER A 57 -3.80 2.49 8.36
N VAL A 58 -4.28 3.70 8.64
CA VAL A 58 -3.51 4.70 9.37
C VAL A 58 -3.59 4.41 10.88
N GLY A 59 -2.44 4.25 11.51
CA GLY A 59 -2.30 4.04 12.94
C GLY A 59 -2.37 5.33 13.74
N ILE A 60 -1.76 5.33 14.92
CA ILE A 60 -1.77 6.46 15.87
C ILE A 60 -0.37 7.10 16.05
N GLU A 61 0.54 6.87 15.11
CA GLU A 61 1.87 7.50 15.10
C GLU A 61 1.80 9.02 14.87
N ASN A 62 2.94 9.69 15.00
CA ASN A 62 3.02 11.12 14.69
C ASN A 62 2.69 11.37 13.21
N ILE A 63 1.80 12.34 12.97
CA ILE A 63 1.34 12.67 11.63
C ILE A 63 2.47 13.11 10.69
N GLU A 64 3.53 13.74 11.19
CA GLU A 64 4.66 14.17 10.38
C GLU A 64 5.54 12.98 9.95
N ASP A 65 5.68 11.96 10.80
CA ASP A 65 6.38 10.72 10.46
C ASP A 65 5.61 9.92 9.40
N ILE A 66 4.27 9.87 9.51
CA ILE A 66 3.40 9.23 8.51
C ILE A 66 3.53 9.92 7.14
N LYS A 67 3.51 11.26 7.12
CA LYS A 67 3.68 12.02 5.87
C LYS A 67 5.07 11.84 5.28
N ALA A 68 6.11 11.83 6.11
CA ALA A 68 7.49 11.63 5.67
C ALA A 68 7.64 10.24 5.02
N ASP A 69 7.11 9.20 5.65
CA ASP A 69 7.14 7.83 5.13
C ASP A 69 6.45 7.71 3.77
N ILE A 70 5.24 8.29 3.64
CA ILE A 70 4.51 8.31 2.36
C ILE A 70 5.27 9.10 1.28
N THR A 71 5.96 10.18 1.66
CA THR A 71 6.78 10.98 0.73
C THR A 71 7.96 10.18 0.19
N ASP A 72 8.65 9.44 1.06
CA ASP A 72 9.72 8.51 0.67
C ASP A 72 9.19 7.43 -0.29
N GLY A 73 8.03 6.86 0.02
CA GLY A 73 7.35 5.90 -0.85
C GLY A 73 7.06 6.44 -2.25
N PHE A 74 6.54 7.67 -2.36
CA PHE A 74 6.30 8.30 -3.66
C PHE A 74 7.58 8.61 -4.41
N ALA A 75 8.66 9.00 -3.72
CA ALA A 75 9.96 9.24 -4.35
C ALA A 75 10.54 7.96 -4.96
N ALA A 76 10.40 6.81 -4.29
CA ALA A 76 10.87 5.52 -4.77
C ALA A 76 10.03 4.93 -5.91
N ALA A 77 8.75 5.30 -6.02
CA ALA A 77 7.82 4.81 -7.02
C ALA A 77 7.88 5.55 -8.37
N LYS A 78 8.76 6.56 -8.51
CA LYS A 78 9.01 7.29 -9.75
C LYS A 78 9.71 6.43 -10.82
#